data_AF-A0A1I4YY55-F1
#
_entry.id   AF-A0A1I4YY55-F1
#
_cell.length_a   1.000
_cell.length_b   1.000
_cell.length_c   1.000
_cell.angle_alpha   90.00
_cell.angle_beta   90.00
_cell.angle_gamma   90.00
#
_symmetry.space_group_name_H-M   'P 1'
#
loop_
_entity.id
_entity.type
_entity.pdbx_description
1 polymer ?
#
loop_
_entity_poly.entity_id
_entity_poly.type
_entity_poly.pdbx_seq_one_letter_code
_entity_poly.pdbx_strand_id
1 'polypeptide(L)' 'MMGRLKSDQGQLFYEFHLGDAVPEDHLVRKIDAALDLSWLRSEVAPHYSSMGRPSIDPELMIRMLVVGYVFALRSER' A
#
# COMPACT_ATOMS: atom_id res chain seq x y z
N MET A 1 -7.07 6.34 -3.38
CA MET A 1 -5.67 6.77 -3.60
C MET A 1 -4.76 5.91 -2.75
N MET A 2 -3.58 5.53 -3.25
CA MET A 2 -2.54 4.90 -2.43
C MET A 2 -2.02 5.90 -1.39
N GLY A 3 -2.00 5.50 -0.11
CA GLY A 3 -1.72 6.34 1.05
C GLY A 3 -2.86 6.26 2.07
N ARG A 4 -2.57 6.54 3.35
CA ARG A 4 -3.50 6.41 4.48
C ARG A 4 -4.86 7.03 4.15
N LEU A 5 -5.86 6.19 3.89
CA LEU A 5 -7.22 6.60 3.57
C LEU A 5 -7.86 7.18 4.84
N LYS A 6 -8.22 8.46 4.82
CA LYS A 6 -9.30 8.95 5.68
C LYS A 6 -10.58 8.38 5.10
N SER A 7 -11.19 7.47 5.84
CA SER A 7 -12.50 6.91 5.53
C SER A 7 -13.52 8.04 5.38
N ASP A 8 -14.34 7.91 4.35
CA ASP A 8 -15.53 8.71 4.03
C ASP A 8 -15.31 9.87 3.03
N GLN A 9 -15.32 9.54 1.74
CA GLN A 9 -15.67 10.49 0.67
C GLN A 9 -17.09 10.15 0.20
N GLY A 10 -18.08 10.78 0.83
CA GLY A 10 -19.50 10.46 0.62
C GLY A 10 -20.06 10.76 -0.78
N GLN A 11 -21.02 9.91 -1.17
CA GLN A 11 -22.22 10.03 -2.04
C GLN A 11 -22.24 10.87 -3.33
N LEU A 12 -21.17 11.55 -3.74
CA LEU A 12 -21.14 12.34 -4.99
C LEU A 12 -20.27 11.70 -6.09
N PHE A 13 -19.71 10.52 -5.84
CA PHE A 13 -18.87 9.78 -6.78
C PHE A 13 -19.33 8.31 -6.86
N TYR A 14 -19.08 7.67 -8.00
CA TYR A 14 -19.18 6.21 -8.10
C TYR A 14 -18.26 5.60 -7.04
N GLU A 15 -18.85 4.99 -6.02
CA GLU A 15 -18.12 4.38 -4.92
C GLU A 15 -17.61 3.01 -5.39
N PHE A 16 -16.35 2.97 -5.82
CA PHE A 16 -15.65 1.73 -6.15
C PHE A 16 -14.61 1.44 -5.08
N HIS A 17 -14.88 0.39 -4.29
CA HIS A 17 -13.93 -0.13 -3.33
C HIS A 17 -13.06 -1.19 -4.01
N LEU A 18 -11.78 -0.88 -4.17
CA LEU A 18 -10.79 -1.85 -4.66
C LEU A 18 -10.77 -3.13 -3.83
N GLY A 19 -11.04 -3.01 -2.52
CA GLY A 19 -11.14 -4.16 -1.64
C GLY A 19 -12.22 -5.14 -2.06
N ASP A 20 -13.39 -4.66 -2.48
CA ASP A 20 -14.53 -5.51 -2.83
C ASP A 20 -14.35 -6.23 -4.18
N ALA A 21 -13.52 -5.66 -5.05
CA ALA A 21 -13.19 -6.24 -6.35
C ALA A 21 -12.16 -7.38 -6.29
N VAL A 22 -11.50 -7.60 -5.14
CA VAL A 22 -10.49 -8.65 -4.97
C VAL A 22 -11.13 -9.89 -4.31
N PRO A 23 -11.12 -11.08 -4.94
CA PRO A 23 -11.65 -12.30 -4.34
C PRO A 23 -11.08 -12.60 -2.96
N GLU A 24 -11.88 -13.18 -2.06
CA GLU A 24 -11.45 -13.50 -0.69
C GLU A 24 -10.28 -14.49 -0.64
N ASP A 25 -10.23 -15.42 -1.60
CA ASP A 25 -9.19 -16.46 -1.70
C ASP A 25 -7.93 -15.99 -2.44
N HIS A 26 -7.92 -14.75 -2.95
CA HIS A 26 -6.84 -14.22 -3.77
C HIS A 26 -5.53 -14.11 -2.98
N LEU A 27 -4.41 -14.43 -3.64
CA LEU A 27 -3.09 -14.50 -3.01
C LEU A 27 -2.65 -13.18 -2.36
N VAL A 28 -3.01 -12.03 -2.94
CA VAL A 28 -2.67 -10.71 -2.36
C VAL A 28 -3.26 -10.50 -0.96
N ARG A 29 -4.44 -11.06 -0.65
CA ARG A 29 -5.03 -10.98 0.70
C ARG A 29 -4.24 -11.81 1.69
N LYS A 30 -3.73 -12.97 1.26
CA LYS A 30 -2.87 -13.83 2.09
C LYS A 30 -1.52 -13.14 2.36
N ILE A 31 -0.95 -12.48 1.36
CA ILE A 31 0.27 -11.68 1.52
C ILE A 31 0.02 -10.54 2.51
N ASP A 32 -1.05 -9.76 2.33
CA ASP A 32 -1.40 -8.64 3.22
C ASP A 32 -1.56 -9.09 4.68
N ALA A 33 -2.25 -10.22 4.91
CA ALA A 33 -2.45 -10.77 6.25
C ALA A 33 -1.15 -11.27 6.92
N ALA A 34 -0.18 -11.71 6.12
CA ALA A 34 1.11 -12.22 6.63
C ALA A 34 2.18 -11.12 6.77
N LEU A 35 2.03 -10.00 6.07
CA LEU A 35 3.04 -8.96 5.94
C LEU A 35 2.76 -7.78 6.90
N ASP A 36 3.23 -7.91 8.14
CA ASP A 36 3.23 -6.81 9.11
C ASP A 36 4.43 -5.87 8.89
N LEU A 37 4.13 -4.62 8.53
CA LEU A 37 5.09 -3.55 8.31
C LEU A 37 4.86 -2.35 9.24
N SER A 38 4.05 -2.52 10.29
CA SER A 38 3.68 -1.43 11.20
C SER A 38 4.88 -0.74 11.87
N TRP A 39 6.00 -1.45 12.01
CA TRP A 39 7.27 -0.97 12.56
C TRP A 39 8.13 -0.18 11.55
N LEU A 40 7.89 -0.34 10.24
CA LEU A 40 8.84 0.09 9.22
C LEU A 40 9.00 1.60 9.21
N ARG A 41 7.90 2.35 9.24
CA ARG A 41 7.93 3.82 9.17
C ARG A 41 8.63 4.46 10.36
N SER A 42 8.56 3.88 11.57
CA SER A 42 9.32 4.43 12.71
C SER A 42 10.82 4.23 12.54
N GLU A 43 11.25 3.08 12.00
CA GLU A 43 12.66 2.79 11.76
C GLU A 43 13.26 3.70 10.69
N VAL A 44 12.54 3.97 9.61
CA VAL A 44 13.06 4.82 8.52
C VAL A 44 12.82 6.32 8.70
N ALA A 45 11.96 6.72 9.63
CA ALA A 45 11.63 8.13 9.90
C ALA A 45 12.86 9.04 10.08
N PRO A 46 13.92 8.66 10.83
CA PRO A 46 15.09 9.52 11.02
C PRO A 46 15.87 9.82 9.73
N HIS A 47 15.68 9.04 8.67
CA HIS A 47 16.39 9.20 7.40
C HIS A 47 15.64 10.09 6.40
N TYR A 48 14.39 10.45 6.68
CA TYR A 48 13.64 11.35 5.82
C TYR A 48 13.95 12.81 6.15
N SER A 49 13.99 13.63 5.10
CA SER A 49 14.08 15.08 5.24
C SER A 49 12.82 15.62 5.95
N SER A 50 13.01 16.56 6.87
CA SER A 50 11.93 17.35 7.48
C SER A 50 11.36 18.40 6.53
N MET A 51 12.03 18.67 5.41
CA MET A 51 11.64 19.65 4.39
C MET A 51 11.39 18.96 3.04
N GLY A 52 10.36 19.41 2.33
CA GLY A 52 10.01 18.90 0.99
C GLY A 52 8.66 18.18 0.94
N ARG A 53 8.38 17.53 -0.20
CA ARG A 53 7.15 16.75 -0.38
C ARG A 53 7.28 15.42 0.40
N PRO A 54 6.24 15.00 1.13
CA PRO A 54 6.23 13.69 1.78
C PRO A 54 6.55 12.57 0.77
N SER A 55 7.50 11.72 1.11
CA SER A 55 7.82 10.53 0.32
C SER A 55 6.65 9.53 0.35
N ILE A 56 6.68 8.59 -0.60
CA ILE A 56 5.78 7.43 -0.61
C ILE A 56 5.93 6.69 0.72
N ASP A 57 4.83 6.19 1.28
CA ASP A 57 4.87 5.38 2.50
C ASP A 57 5.78 4.16 2.29
N PRO A 58 6.77 3.92 3.16
CA PRO A 58 7.74 2.84 2.98
C PRO A 58 7.06 1.47 2.97
N GLU A 59 5.97 1.29 3.71
CA GLU A 59 5.17 0.07 3.72
C GLU A 59 4.58 -0.23 2.33
N LEU A 60 4.12 0.81 1.64
CA LEU A 60 3.57 0.67 0.29
C LEU A 60 4.67 0.24 -0.69
N MET A 61 5.85 0.83 -0.59
CA MET A 61 6.98 0.48 -1.45
C MET A 61 7.37 -0.99 -1.28
N ILE A 62 7.51 -1.47 -0.04
CA ILE A 62 7.81 -2.88 0.23
C ILE A 62 6.68 -3.79 -0.28
N ARG A 63 5.42 -3.44 -0.06
CA ARG A 63 4.26 -4.21 -0.57
C ARG A 63 4.30 -4.34 -2.09
N MET A 64 4.60 -3.25 -2.82
CA MET A 64 4.71 -3.28 -4.28
C MET A 64 5.86 -4.18 -4.76
N LEU A 65 7.01 -4.16 -4.08
CA LEU A 65 8.13 -5.06 -4.40
C LEU A 65 7.77 -6.54 -4.18
N VAL A 66 7.14 -6.86 -3.04
CA VAL A 66 6.70 -8.23 -2.74
C VAL A 66 5.68 -8.72 -3.77
N VAL A 67 4.67 -7.91 -4.09
CA VAL A 67 3.68 -8.23 -5.13
C VAL A 67 4.38 -8.41 -6.48
N GLY A 68 5.27 -7.50 -6.85
CA GLY A 68 6.01 -7.59 -8.12
C GLY A 68 6.81 -8.88 -8.23
N TYR A 69 7.50 -9.27 -7.15
CA TYR A 69 8.26 -10.52 -7.10
C TYR A 69 7.35 -11.76 -7.20
N VAL A 70 6.31 -11.84 -6.37
CA VAL A 70 5.41 -13.01 -6.32
C VAL A 70 4.67 -13.24 -7.64
N PHE A 71 4.26 -12.17 -8.31
CA PHE A 71 3.55 -12.24 -9.59
C PHE A 71 4.48 -12.15 -10.81
N ALA A 72 5.80 -12.20 -10.60
CA ALA A 72 6.81 -12.07 -11.65
C ALA A 72 6.62 -10.82 -12.55
N LEU A 73 6.10 -9.73 -11.97
CA LEU A 73 5.96 -8.44 -12.65
C LEU A 73 7.34 -7.81 -12.78
N ARG A 74 7.82 -7.69 -14.01
CA ARG A 74 9.15 -7.15 -14.32
C ARG A 74 9.18 -5.64 -14.52
N SER A 75 8.02 -4.99 -14.45
CA SER A 75 7.89 -3.55 -14.64
C SER A 75 7.65 -2.88 -13.31
N GLU A 76 8.57 -1.99 -12.94
CA GLU A 76 8.43 -1.05 -11.81
C GLU A 76 7.94 0.32 -12.29
N ARG A 77 7.60 0.44 -13.58
CA ARG A 77 7.06 1.66 -14.21
C ARG A 77 5.58 1.87 -13.91
#